data_AF-A0A1G3YGU6-F1
#
_entry.id   AF-A0A1G3YGU6-F1
#
_cell.length_a   1.000
_cell.length_b   1.000
_cell.length_c   1.000
_cell.angle_alpha   90.00
_cell.angle_beta   90.00
_cell.angle_gamma   90.00
#
_symmetry.space_group_name_H-M   'P 1'
#
loop_
_entity.id
_entity.type
_entity.pdbx_description
1 polymer ?
#
loop_
_entity_poly.entity_id
_entity_poly.type
_entity_poly.pdbx_seq_one_letter_code
_entity_poly.pdbx_strand_id
1 'polypeptide(L)'
;MRLSEGLKIDTALTPVSLNGAGIGEYFSLANYRKALFLVELGAMAAAATSVLQVMQAQDAAGTNAKVVTNNAATITANTLAAAVALTIVTAAGGVHVAGQTVTIDGLVFTAAAADVPTSRTYAVGASGADSAAALLAKINSANPNIGVPGVVGVSAIDGANTVLTLTAVEPGDTAITAVTSAATTVVSTVRAVGYVECDAHFLDDALDFSHVAIRVTNSAAMLTGASLVRGNGRYTPTQVVAASKADVLP
;
A
#
# COMPACT_ATOMS: atom_id res chain seq x y z
N MET A 1 9.28 25.70 2.41
CA MET A 1 7.90 25.82 2.93
C MET A 1 7.90 25.10 4.28
N ARG A 2 7.62 25.76 5.40
CA ARG A 2 7.66 25.13 6.75
C ARG A 2 6.33 24.44 7.05
N LEU A 3 6.36 23.47 7.97
CA LEU A 3 5.37 23.53 9.06
C LEU A 3 6.00 23.97 10.41
N SER A 4 7.30 23.75 10.65
CA SER A 4 8.06 24.61 11.58
C SER A 4 9.59 24.58 11.44
N GLU A 5 10.19 23.63 10.70
CA GLU A 5 11.65 23.43 10.60
C GLU A 5 12.17 23.32 9.15
N GLY A 6 13.50 23.28 9.00
CA GLY A 6 14.21 23.15 7.71
C GLY A 6 14.02 21.78 7.08
N LEU A 7 12.90 21.60 6.38
CA LEU A 7 12.59 20.41 5.58
C LEU A 7 12.69 20.74 4.09
N LYS A 8 13.26 19.82 3.32
CA LYS A 8 13.25 19.85 1.86
C LYS A 8 12.45 18.66 1.33
N ILE A 9 11.63 18.91 0.32
CA ILE A 9 10.86 17.89 -0.39
C ILE A 9 11.41 17.83 -1.81
N ASP A 10 11.76 16.63 -2.25
CA ASP A 10 12.26 16.33 -3.59
C ASP A 10 11.45 15.19 -4.22
N THR A 11 11.42 15.12 -5.55
CA THR A 11 10.92 13.93 -6.27
C THR A 11 12.03 12.91 -6.32
N ALA A 12 11.93 11.87 -5.49
CA ALA A 12 12.96 10.85 -5.38
C ALA A 12 12.97 9.90 -6.58
N LEU A 13 11.79 9.57 -7.08
CA LEU A 13 11.59 8.74 -8.27
C LEU A 13 10.38 9.28 -9.02
N THR A 14 10.60 9.78 -10.23
CA THR A 14 9.54 10.25 -11.12
C THR A 14 8.57 9.10 -11.40
N PRO A 15 7.24 9.33 -11.33
CA PRO A 15 6.25 8.29 -11.58
C PRO A 15 6.48 7.56 -12.91
N VAL A 16 6.68 6.25 -12.83
CA VAL A 16 6.94 5.40 -13.99
C VAL A 16 6.41 3.99 -13.75
N SER A 17 6.01 3.29 -14.81
CA SER A 17 5.65 1.88 -14.73
C SER A 17 6.93 1.03 -14.62
N LEU A 18 7.23 0.51 -13.44
CA LEU A 18 8.39 -0.34 -13.20
C LEU A 18 8.00 -1.82 -13.18
N ASN A 19 8.78 -2.64 -13.88
CA ASN A 19 8.77 -4.10 -13.81
C ASN A 19 10.21 -4.59 -13.59
N GLY A 20 10.61 -4.75 -12.33
CA GLY A 20 12.01 -4.89 -11.91
C GLY A 20 12.48 -3.67 -11.11
N ALA A 21 13.81 -3.47 -11.07
CA ALA A 21 14.43 -2.41 -10.29
C ALA A 21 14.47 -1.07 -11.05
N GLY A 22 14.01 0.00 -10.39
CA GLY A 22 14.26 1.39 -10.77
C GLY A 22 14.97 2.13 -9.65
N ILE A 23 15.97 2.96 -9.99
CA ILE A 23 16.71 3.77 -9.03
C ILE A 23 16.44 5.23 -9.33
N GLY A 24 16.14 6.00 -8.28
CA GLY A 24 15.97 7.45 -8.33
C GLY A 24 17.28 8.22 -8.46
N GLU A 25 17.18 9.54 -8.42
CA GLU A 25 18.35 10.43 -8.37
C GLU A 25 19.05 10.34 -7.00
N TYR A 26 20.36 10.61 -6.98
CA TYR A 26 21.16 10.66 -5.76
C TYR A 26 21.17 12.07 -5.17
N PHE A 27 20.72 12.18 -3.91
CA PHE A 27 20.56 13.44 -3.20
C PHE A 27 21.54 13.55 -2.03
N SER A 28 22.28 14.67 -1.95
CA SER A 28 23.24 14.92 -0.86
C SER A 28 22.57 15.04 0.51
N LEU A 29 23.17 14.45 1.55
CA LEU A 29 22.79 14.66 2.95
C LEU A 29 23.64 15.72 3.67
N ALA A 30 24.50 16.47 2.99
CA ALA A 30 25.45 17.39 3.64
C ALA A 30 24.81 18.43 4.60
N ASN A 31 23.56 18.83 4.34
CA ASN A 31 22.81 19.79 5.17
C ASN A 31 21.62 19.15 5.92
N TYR A 32 21.50 17.83 5.90
CA TYR A 32 20.34 17.10 6.40
C TYR A 32 20.77 15.82 7.09
N ARG A 33 20.36 15.62 8.35
CA ARG A 33 20.74 14.40 9.07
C ARG A 33 19.96 13.17 8.59
N LYS A 34 18.73 13.37 8.12
CA LYS A 34 17.81 12.28 7.77
C LYS A 34 17.20 12.45 6.39
N ALA A 35 16.90 11.32 5.76
CA ALA A 35 16.13 11.19 4.54
C ALA A 35 15.00 10.18 4.74
N LEU A 36 13.77 10.60 4.52
CA LEU A 36 12.59 9.75 4.48
C LEU A 36 12.09 9.64 3.04
N PHE A 37 12.19 8.46 2.45
CA PHE A 37 11.61 8.16 1.14
C PHE A 37 10.20 7.62 1.35
N LEU A 38 9.20 8.34 0.84
CA LEU A 38 7.82 7.87 0.75
C LEU A 38 7.57 7.37 -0.67
N VAL A 39 7.18 6.10 -0.78
CA VAL A 39 6.92 5.44 -2.06
C VAL A 39 5.42 5.18 -2.19
N GLU A 40 4.86 5.55 -3.33
CA GLU A 40 3.48 5.26 -3.69
C GLU A 40 3.47 4.30 -4.89
N LEU A 41 2.64 3.27 -4.76
CA LEU A 41 2.42 2.24 -5.76
C LEU A 41 0.96 2.30 -6.23
N GLY A 42 0.77 2.16 -7.53
CA GLY A 42 -0.54 1.95 -8.14
C GLY A 42 -1.03 0.51 -7.99
N ALA A 43 -1.89 0.09 -8.91
CA ALA A 43 -2.53 -1.21 -8.85
C ALA A 43 -1.51 -2.38 -8.80
N MET A 44 -1.72 -3.31 -7.86
CA MET A 44 -0.90 -4.51 -7.71
C MET A 44 -1.80 -5.75 -7.76
N ALA A 45 -1.49 -6.68 -8.66
CA ALA A 45 -2.13 -7.98 -8.71
C ALA A 45 -1.75 -8.84 -7.49
N ALA A 46 -2.55 -9.87 -7.20
CA ALA A 46 -2.25 -10.81 -6.12
C ALA A 46 -0.83 -11.42 -6.28
N ALA A 47 -0.16 -11.66 -5.15
CA ALA A 47 1.23 -12.11 -5.05
C ALA A 47 2.31 -11.15 -5.57
N ALA A 48 1.96 -10.01 -6.16
CA ALA A 48 2.95 -9.00 -6.50
C ALA A 48 3.57 -8.37 -5.24
N THR A 49 4.86 -8.04 -5.32
CA THR A 49 5.62 -7.39 -4.25
C THR A 49 6.41 -6.21 -4.78
N SER A 50 6.73 -5.28 -3.88
CA SER A 50 7.63 -4.16 -4.15
C SER A 50 8.60 -3.98 -3.00
N VAL A 51 9.89 -4.00 -3.29
CA VAL A 51 10.95 -3.81 -2.29
C VAL A 51 11.49 -2.39 -2.40
N LEU A 52 11.41 -1.66 -1.29
CA LEU A 52 11.95 -0.32 -1.11
C LEU A 52 13.32 -0.45 -0.44
N GLN A 53 14.38 0.06 -1.07
CA GLN A 53 15.75 -0.05 -0.57
C GLN A 53 16.50 1.26 -0.74
N VAL A 54 17.07 1.81 0.33
CA VAL A 54 17.96 2.97 0.20
C VAL A 54 19.30 2.55 -0.38
N MET A 55 19.74 3.32 -1.36
CA MET A 55 21.06 3.27 -1.97
C MET A 55 21.89 4.45 -1.46
N GLN A 56 23.19 4.25 -1.31
CA GLN A 56 24.16 5.30 -1.00
C GLN A 56 25.17 5.43 -2.14
N ALA A 57 25.68 6.65 -2.37
CA ALA A 57 26.76 6.95 -3.31
C ALA A 57 27.66 8.07 -2.79
N GLN A 58 28.83 8.21 -3.42
CA GLN A 58 29.79 9.29 -3.11
C GLN A 58 29.37 10.64 -3.72
N ASP A 59 28.63 10.62 -4.82
CA ASP A 59 28.19 11.83 -5.54
C ASP A 59 26.78 11.67 -6.15
N ALA A 60 26.29 12.74 -6.76
CA ALA A 60 25.00 12.77 -7.46
C ALA A 60 24.96 11.90 -8.74
N ALA A 61 26.13 11.48 -9.26
CA ALA A 61 26.23 10.61 -10.44
C ALA A 61 26.13 9.12 -10.07
N GLY A 62 26.12 8.78 -8.77
CA GLY A 62 26.02 7.41 -8.30
C GLY A 62 27.37 6.68 -8.23
N THR A 63 28.49 7.41 -8.12
CA THR A 63 29.82 6.81 -8.02
C THR A 63 29.89 5.84 -6.84
N ASN A 64 30.35 4.61 -7.12
CA ASN A 64 30.46 3.49 -6.17
C ASN A 64 29.16 3.11 -5.46
N ALA A 65 28.01 3.38 -6.10
CA ALA A 65 26.69 3.13 -5.54
C ALA A 65 26.53 1.71 -4.95
N LYS A 66 26.03 1.65 -3.71
CA LYS A 66 25.74 0.40 -3.00
C LYS A 66 24.52 0.55 -2.11
N VAL A 67 24.01 -0.57 -1.59
CA VAL A 67 22.88 -0.56 -0.65
C VAL A 67 23.31 -0.01 0.71
N VAL A 68 22.40 0.68 1.40
CA VAL A 68 22.47 0.84 2.86
C VAL A 68 21.94 -0.46 3.47
N THR A 69 22.76 -1.13 4.28
CA THR A 69 22.42 -2.45 4.82
C THR A 69 21.26 -2.34 5.81
N ASN A 70 20.44 -3.39 5.89
CA ASN A 70 19.27 -3.46 6.77
C ASN A 70 18.23 -2.33 6.61
N ASN A 71 18.27 -1.59 5.49
CA ASN A 71 17.36 -0.50 5.19
C ASN A 71 16.41 -0.83 4.03
N ALA A 72 15.70 -1.96 4.18
CA ALA A 72 14.70 -2.41 3.20
C ALA A 72 13.33 -2.59 3.84
N ALA A 73 12.28 -2.25 3.08
CA ALA A 73 10.88 -2.53 3.41
C ALA A 73 10.20 -3.21 2.21
N THR A 74 9.34 -4.20 2.46
CA THR A 74 8.66 -4.94 1.39
C THR A 74 7.16 -4.77 1.49
N ILE A 75 6.57 -4.16 0.45
CA ILE A 75 5.12 -4.10 0.26
C ILE A 75 4.67 -5.39 -0.40
N THR A 76 3.62 -6.00 0.14
CA THR A 76 2.98 -7.19 -0.41
C THR A 76 1.56 -6.87 -0.81
N ALA A 77 1.15 -7.26 -2.03
CA ALA A 77 -0.20 -7.03 -2.49
C ALA A 77 -1.25 -7.60 -1.50
N ASN A 78 -2.34 -6.86 -1.36
CA ASN A 78 -3.54 -7.16 -0.57
C ASN A 78 -3.31 -7.17 0.95
N THR A 79 -2.14 -6.75 1.41
CA THR A 79 -1.79 -6.61 2.82
C THR A 79 -1.53 -5.14 3.13
N LEU A 80 -2.23 -4.60 4.12
CA LEU A 80 -2.07 -3.22 4.60
C LEU A 80 -2.05 -2.18 3.45
N ALA A 81 -2.90 -2.37 2.45
CA ALA A 81 -3.00 -1.47 1.31
C ALA A 81 -3.79 -0.19 1.66
N ALA A 82 -3.43 0.93 1.04
CA ALA A 82 -4.16 2.19 1.22
C ALA A 82 -5.52 2.20 0.50
N ALA A 83 -5.70 1.32 -0.49
CA ALA A 83 -6.97 1.04 -1.14
C ALA A 83 -6.94 -0.37 -1.73
N VAL A 84 -8.06 -1.09 -1.63
CA VAL A 84 -8.23 -2.47 -2.12
C VAL A 84 -9.45 -2.55 -3.02
N ALA A 85 -9.40 -3.37 -4.07
CA ALA A 85 -10.55 -3.72 -4.88
C ALA A 85 -10.92 -5.19 -4.67
N LEU A 86 -12.23 -5.43 -4.48
CA LEU A 86 -12.86 -6.73 -4.59
C LEU A 86 -13.58 -6.78 -5.93
N THR A 87 -13.02 -7.49 -6.90
CA THR A 87 -13.62 -7.62 -8.23
C THR A 87 -14.42 -8.91 -8.30
N ILE A 88 -15.73 -8.79 -8.43
CA ILE A 88 -16.63 -9.91 -8.67
C ILE A 88 -16.60 -10.22 -10.16
N VAL A 89 -16.00 -11.36 -10.50
CA VAL A 89 -15.67 -11.76 -11.87
C VAL A 89 -16.83 -12.49 -12.52
N THR A 90 -17.48 -11.86 -13.49
CA THR A 90 -18.64 -12.41 -14.20
C THR A 90 -18.27 -13.67 -14.99
N ALA A 91 -17.09 -13.72 -15.60
CA ALA A 91 -16.60 -14.89 -16.33
C ALA A 91 -16.40 -16.13 -15.43
N ALA A 92 -16.24 -15.94 -14.11
CA ALA A 92 -16.14 -17.03 -13.14
C ALA A 92 -17.51 -17.52 -12.64
N GLY A 93 -18.61 -17.02 -13.21
CA GLY A 93 -19.99 -17.29 -12.78
C GLY A 93 -20.66 -16.08 -12.13
N GLY A 94 -19.89 -15.04 -11.76
CA GLY A 94 -20.38 -13.76 -11.26
C GLY A 94 -21.05 -13.81 -9.88
N VAL A 95 -21.66 -14.91 -9.46
CA VAL A 95 -22.44 -14.98 -8.23
C VAL A 95 -21.63 -15.63 -7.10
N HIS A 96 -21.66 -15.05 -5.89
CA HIS A 96 -21.13 -15.70 -4.69
C HIS A 96 -21.90 -16.98 -4.36
N VAL A 97 -21.26 -17.93 -3.70
CA VAL A 97 -21.87 -19.19 -3.26
C VAL A 97 -21.91 -19.24 -1.74
N ALA A 98 -22.97 -19.80 -1.18
CA ALA A 98 -23.11 -19.95 0.27
C ALA A 98 -21.88 -20.66 0.88
N GLY A 99 -21.40 -20.15 2.00
CA GLY A 99 -20.18 -20.60 2.68
C GLY A 99 -18.89 -19.93 2.19
N GLN A 100 -18.91 -19.22 1.06
CA GLN A 100 -17.77 -18.39 0.65
C GLN A 100 -17.58 -17.21 1.61
N THR A 101 -16.33 -16.81 1.76
CA THR A 101 -15.93 -15.77 2.70
C THR A 101 -15.08 -14.71 2.04
N VAL A 102 -15.28 -13.47 2.49
CA VAL A 102 -14.37 -12.34 2.26
C VAL A 102 -13.94 -11.85 3.64
N THR A 103 -12.64 -11.82 3.90
CA THR A 103 -12.07 -11.31 5.14
C THR A 103 -11.45 -9.96 4.88
N ILE A 104 -11.83 -8.95 5.66
CA ILE A 104 -11.28 -7.59 5.60
C ILE A 104 -10.80 -7.22 6.99
N ASP A 105 -9.51 -6.93 7.14
CA ASP A 105 -8.86 -6.58 8.42
C ASP A 105 -9.16 -7.60 9.54
N GLY A 106 -9.18 -8.89 9.18
CA GLY A 106 -9.50 -10.00 10.07
C GLY A 106 -10.99 -10.23 10.32
N LEU A 107 -11.88 -9.35 9.85
CA LEU A 107 -13.33 -9.50 9.96
C LEU A 107 -13.86 -10.34 8.81
N VAL A 108 -14.51 -11.47 9.14
CA VAL A 108 -15.01 -12.43 8.15
C VAL A 108 -16.45 -12.11 7.78
N PHE A 109 -16.70 -11.88 6.49
CA PHE A 109 -18.01 -11.78 5.89
C PHE A 109 -18.34 -13.07 5.14
N THR A 110 -19.50 -13.66 5.42
CA THR A 110 -19.87 -14.98 4.90
C THR A 110 -21.12 -14.89 4.04
N ALA A 111 -21.03 -15.38 2.81
CA ALA A 111 -22.19 -15.53 1.93
C ALA A 111 -23.10 -16.65 2.44
N ALA A 112 -24.41 -16.45 2.45
CA ALA A 112 -25.40 -17.45 2.82
C ALA A 112 -26.67 -17.34 1.95
N ALA A 113 -27.57 -18.32 2.04
CA ALA A 113 -28.82 -18.30 1.28
C ALA A 113 -29.73 -17.12 1.65
N ALA A 114 -29.59 -16.57 2.86
CA ALA A 114 -30.30 -15.40 3.34
C ALA A 114 -29.39 -14.54 4.21
N ASP A 115 -29.73 -13.26 4.28
CA ASP A 115 -29.09 -12.32 5.20
C ASP A 115 -29.35 -12.75 6.64
N VAL A 116 -28.34 -12.63 7.51
CA VAL A 116 -28.56 -12.73 8.95
C VAL A 116 -28.40 -11.32 9.54
N PRO A 117 -29.49 -10.73 10.05
CA PRO A 117 -29.43 -9.41 10.69
C PRO A 117 -28.41 -9.42 11.83
N THR A 118 -27.74 -8.29 12.04
CA THR A 118 -26.74 -8.08 13.11
C THR A 118 -25.45 -8.90 13.02
N SER A 119 -25.27 -9.72 11.98
CA SER A 119 -24.01 -10.43 11.72
C SER A 119 -23.37 -10.00 10.39
N ARG A 120 -22.15 -10.47 10.15
CA ARG A 120 -21.42 -10.35 8.88
C ARG A 120 -21.83 -11.39 7.84
N THR A 121 -22.99 -12.02 8.00
CA THR A 121 -23.55 -12.93 7.01
C THR A 121 -24.46 -12.16 6.05
N TYR A 122 -24.17 -12.23 4.76
CA TYR A 122 -24.93 -11.56 3.70
C TYR A 122 -25.60 -12.57 2.77
N ALA A 123 -26.71 -12.17 2.17
CA ALA A 123 -27.42 -13.00 1.20
C ALA A 123 -26.63 -13.13 -0.11
N VAL A 124 -26.55 -14.35 -0.64
CA VAL A 124 -26.24 -14.58 -2.05
C VAL A 124 -27.37 -13.99 -2.88
N GLY A 125 -27.01 -13.14 -3.84
CA GLY A 125 -27.94 -12.51 -4.76
C GLY A 125 -28.27 -13.35 -5.99
N ALA A 126 -29.23 -12.88 -6.79
CA ALA A 126 -29.58 -13.52 -8.07
C ALA A 126 -28.51 -13.30 -9.15
N SER A 127 -27.72 -12.24 -9.00
CA SER A 127 -26.58 -11.90 -9.85
C SER A 127 -25.34 -11.56 -9.00
N GLY A 128 -24.20 -11.40 -9.68
CA GLY A 128 -22.97 -10.96 -9.01
C GLY A 128 -23.04 -9.56 -8.43
N ALA A 129 -23.73 -8.67 -9.13
CA ALA A 129 -23.99 -7.32 -8.65
C ALA A 129 -24.84 -7.34 -7.38
N ASP A 130 -25.84 -8.23 -7.30
CA ASP A 130 -26.69 -8.37 -6.12
C ASP A 130 -25.90 -8.91 -4.91
N SER A 131 -25.06 -9.93 -5.10
CA SER A 131 -24.18 -10.42 -4.03
C SER A 131 -23.17 -9.37 -3.59
N ALA A 132 -22.60 -8.61 -4.54
CA ALA A 132 -21.69 -7.51 -4.25
C ALA A 132 -22.38 -6.38 -3.47
N ALA A 133 -23.61 -6.02 -3.81
CA ALA A 133 -24.40 -5.03 -3.09
C ALA A 133 -24.72 -5.49 -1.66
N ALA A 134 -25.08 -6.77 -1.47
CA ALA A 134 -25.33 -7.34 -0.16
C ALA A 134 -24.07 -7.34 0.72
N LEU A 135 -22.92 -7.73 0.17
CA LEU A 135 -21.63 -7.63 0.87
C LEU A 135 -21.28 -6.19 1.21
N LEU A 136 -21.41 -5.26 0.25
CA LEU A 136 -21.10 -3.85 0.44
C LEU A 136 -21.96 -3.23 1.56
N ALA A 137 -23.23 -3.59 1.64
CA ALA A 137 -24.13 -3.14 2.71
C ALA A 137 -23.65 -3.58 4.10
N LYS A 138 -23.04 -4.77 4.22
CA LYS A 138 -22.41 -5.21 5.48
C LYS A 138 -21.13 -4.44 5.78
N ILE A 139 -20.25 -4.27 4.78
CA ILE A 139 -18.99 -3.53 4.94
C ILE A 139 -19.25 -2.11 5.43
N ASN A 140 -20.19 -1.41 4.79
CA ASN A 140 -20.56 -0.02 5.09
C ASN A 140 -21.53 0.12 6.27
N SER A 141 -21.83 -0.94 7.01
CA SER A 141 -22.75 -0.85 8.14
C SER A 141 -22.16 0.07 9.22
N ALA A 142 -22.95 1.05 9.67
CA ALA A 142 -22.58 1.93 10.79
C ALA A 142 -22.48 1.19 12.13
N ASN A 143 -22.99 -0.05 12.22
CA ASN A 143 -22.83 -0.87 13.41
C ASN A 143 -21.40 -1.44 13.46
N PRO A 144 -20.56 -1.10 14.46
CA PRO A 144 -19.17 -1.55 14.53
C PRO A 144 -19.02 -3.07 14.70
N ASN A 145 -20.08 -3.77 15.10
CA ASN A 145 -20.08 -5.24 15.19
C ASN A 145 -20.32 -5.92 13.82
N ILE A 146 -20.72 -5.16 12.80
CA ILE A 146 -21.00 -5.66 11.45
C ILE A 146 -20.03 -5.04 10.45
N GLY A 147 -19.98 -3.71 10.40
CA GLY A 147 -19.13 -2.97 9.48
C GLY A 147 -17.65 -3.19 9.71
N VAL A 148 -16.85 -2.60 8.82
CA VAL A 148 -15.40 -2.49 8.99
C VAL A 148 -15.09 -1.09 9.51
N PRO A 149 -14.73 -0.93 10.80
CA PRO A 149 -14.41 0.39 11.35
C PRO A 149 -13.30 1.09 10.57
N GLY A 150 -13.48 2.38 10.26
CA GLY A 150 -12.48 3.18 9.54
C GLY A 150 -12.38 2.91 8.04
N VAL A 151 -13.18 2.00 7.48
CA VAL A 151 -13.19 1.66 6.05
C VAL A 151 -14.56 1.96 5.43
N VAL A 152 -14.54 2.49 4.21
CA VAL A 152 -15.72 2.66 3.37
C VAL A 152 -15.50 1.98 2.03
N GLY A 153 -16.54 1.30 1.56
CA GLY A 153 -16.58 0.71 0.23
C GLY A 153 -17.47 1.52 -0.72
N VAL A 154 -17.09 1.53 -2.00
CA VAL A 154 -17.90 2.06 -3.10
C VAL A 154 -17.98 1.02 -4.20
N SER A 155 -19.15 0.85 -4.81
CA SER A 155 -19.32 -0.03 -5.96
C SER A 155 -19.19 0.73 -7.28
N ALA A 156 -18.54 0.10 -8.26
CA ALA A 156 -18.49 0.53 -9.64
C ALA A 156 -18.62 -0.68 -10.57
N ILE A 157 -18.93 -0.43 -11.84
CA ILE A 157 -18.91 -1.44 -12.90
C ILE A 157 -17.64 -1.24 -13.72
N ASP A 158 -16.89 -2.34 -13.92
CA ASP A 158 -15.73 -2.39 -14.80
C ASP A 158 -15.95 -3.46 -15.87
N GLY A 159 -16.28 -3.01 -17.07
CA GLY A 159 -16.76 -3.89 -18.15
C GLY A 159 -17.98 -4.70 -17.70
N ALA A 160 -17.84 -6.03 -17.66
CA ALA A 160 -18.90 -6.93 -17.19
C ALA A 160 -18.82 -7.24 -15.69
N ASN A 161 -17.78 -6.80 -14.99
CA ASN A 161 -17.54 -7.12 -13.58
C ASN A 161 -18.10 -6.03 -12.66
N THR A 162 -18.46 -6.42 -11.44
CA THR A 162 -18.73 -5.46 -10.36
C THR A 162 -17.48 -5.35 -9.49
N VAL A 163 -17.04 -4.12 -9.22
CA VAL A 163 -15.86 -3.84 -8.40
C VAL A 163 -16.30 -3.10 -7.14
N LEU A 164 -15.90 -3.59 -5.98
CA LEU A 164 -16.01 -2.88 -4.72
C LEU A 164 -14.64 -2.30 -4.36
N THR A 165 -14.49 -0.99 -4.42
CA THR A 165 -13.27 -0.30 -3.99
C THR A 165 -13.42 0.10 -2.53
N LEU A 166 -12.51 -0.39 -1.69
CA LEU A 166 -12.43 -0.13 -0.26
C LEU A 166 -11.30 0.87 0.00
N THR A 167 -11.61 1.91 0.78
CA THR A 167 -10.67 2.94 1.21
C THR A 167 -10.86 3.28 2.67
N ALA A 168 -9.83 3.81 3.33
CA ALA A 168 -10.00 4.41 4.65
C ALA A 168 -10.98 5.60 4.58
N VAL A 169 -11.78 5.79 5.63
CA VAL A 169 -12.68 6.94 5.77
C VAL A 169 -11.87 8.23 5.85
N GLU A 170 -10.84 8.24 6.69
CA GLU A 170 -9.81 9.29 6.72
C GLU A 170 -8.55 8.77 6.01
N PRO A 171 -8.07 9.45 4.96
CA PRO A 171 -6.88 9.01 4.24
C PRO A 171 -5.65 8.90 5.14
N GLY A 172 -5.10 7.70 5.26
CA GLY A 172 -3.86 7.42 5.97
C GLY A 172 -3.98 6.98 7.43
N ASP A 173 -5.20 6.96 7.97
CA ASP A 173 -5.48 6.48 9.33
C ASP A 173 -5.63 4.95 9.42
N THR A 174 -5.90 4.28 8.30
CA THR A 174 -6.11 2.83 8.26
C THR A 174 -5.56 2.25 6.98
N ALA A 175 -5.03 1.03 7.09
CA ALA A 175 -4.55 0.23 5.97
C ALA A 175 -5.38 -1.06 5.92
N ILE A 176 -5.69 -1.51 4.70
CA ILE A 176 -6.69 -2.54 4.44
C ILE A 176 -5.98 -3.83 4.00
N THR A 177 -6.22 -4.90 4.72
CA THR A 177 -5.85 -6.26 4.33
C THR A 177 -7.11 -7.01 3.93
N ALA A 178 -7.13 -7.60 2.74
CA ALA A 178 -8.27 -8.40 2.31
C ALA A 178 -7.85 -9.72 1.68
N VAL A 179 -8.62 -10.76 1.97
CA VAL A 179 -8.51 -12.08 1.36
C VAL A 179 -9.90 -12.62 1.09
N THR A 180 -10.01 -13.53 0.12
CA THR A 180 -11.28 -14.14 -0.25
C THR A 180 -11.10 -15.63 -0.46
N SER A 181 -12.10 -16.43 -0.07
CA SER A 181 -12.24 -17.83 -0.49
C SER A 181 -13.17 -17.98 -1.69
N ALA A 182 -13.87 -16.91 -2.08
CA ALA A 182 -14.75 -16.92 -3.24
C ALA A 182 -13.94 -16.96 -4.54
N ALA A 183 -14.00 -18.07 -5.28
CA ALA A 183 -13.36 -18.18 -6.60
C ALA A 183 -13.91 -17.17 -7.63
N THR A 184 -15.11 -16.63 -7.38
CA THR A 184 -15.74 -15.57 -8.19
C THR A 184 -15.28 -14.17 -7.81
N THR A 185 -14.41 -14.01 -6.81
CA THR A 185 -13.90 -12.71 -6.37
C THR A 185 -12.39 -12.68 -6.44
N VAL A 186 -11.85 -11.63 -7.04
CA VAL A 186 -10.41 -11.35 -7.06
C VAL A 186 -10.14 -10.16 -6.16
N VAL A 187 -9.20 -10.31 -5.23
CA VAL A 187 -8.69 -9.20 -4.42
C VAL A 187 -7.46 -8.63 -5.10
N SER A 188 -7.44 -7.31 -5.26
CA SER A 188 -6.26 -6.59 -5.76
C SER A 188 -6.03 -5.31 -4.96
N THR A 189 -4.76 -4.90 -4.89
CA THR A 189 -4.40 -3.60 -4.33
C THR A 189 -4.63 -2.55 -5.39
N VAL A 190 -5.30 -1.46 -5.04
CA VAL A 190 -5.49 -0.30 -5.93
C VAL A 190 -4.40 0.73 -5.68
N ARG A 191 -4.01 0.91 -4.42
CA ARG A 191 -2.95 1.82 -4.00
C ARG A 191 -2.26 1.27 -2.76
N ALA A 192 -0.93 1.33 -2.72
CA ALA A 192 -0.14 1.08 -1.53
C ALA A 192 0.85 2.22 -1.31
N VAL A 193 1.10 2.54 -0.04
CA VAL A 193 2.12 3.52 0.36
C VAL A 193 3.09 2.79 1.28
N GLY A 194 4.38 3.07 1.14
CA GLY A 194 5.40 2.61 2.08
C GLY A 194 6.45 3.68 2.30
N TYR A 195 7.29 3.51 3.32
CA TYR A 195 8.42 4.41 3.51
C TYR A 195 9.67 3.69 4.00
N VAL A 196 10.82 4.28 3.67
CA VAL A 196 12.11 3.92 4.26
C VAL A 196 12.83 5.20 4.71
N GLU A 197 13.27 5.22 5.97
CA GLU A 197 14.05 6.32 6.55
C GLU A 197 15.52 5.89 6.68
N CYS A 198 16.43 6.77 6.30
CA CYS A 198 17.87 6.63 6.48
C CYS A 198 18.44 7.84 7.22
N ASP A 199 19.22 7.59 8.27
CA ASP A 199 20.03 8.61 8.95
C ASP A 199 21.44 8.58 8.36
N ALA A 200 22.06 9.75 8.20
CA ALA A 200 23.40 9.91 7.66
C ALA A 200 24.45 9.06 8.40
N HIS A 201 24.23 8.72 9.67
CA HIS A 201 25.12 7.84 10.44
C HIS A 201 25.20 6.39 9.92
N PHE A 202 24.23 5.95 9.11
CA PHE A 202 24.24 4.62 8.48
C PHE A 202 24.91 4.61 7.10
N LEU A 203 25.40 5.78 6.65
CA LEU A 203 26.23 5.87 5.45
C LEU A 203 27.67 5.47 5.77
N ASP A 204 28.37 4.98 4.76
CA ASP A 204 29.80 4.66 4.84
C ASP A 204 30.63 5.95 4.72
N ASP A 205 30.62 6.74 5.80
CA ASP A 205 31.30 8.03 5.89
C ASP A 205 32.83 7.92 5.78
N ALA A 206 33.41 6.81 6.26
CA ALA A 206 34.82 6.48 6.10
C ALA A 206 35.27 6.36 4.63
N LEU A 207 34.33 6.12 3.72
CA LEU A 207 34.55 6.08 2.27
C LEU A 207 33.84 7.24 1.54
N ASP A 208 33.56 8.34 2.23
CA ASP A 208 32.97 9.57 1.67
C ASP A 208 31.57 9.39 1.04
N PHE A 209 30.80 8.37 1.45
CA PHE A 209 29.41 8.22 0.99
C PHE A 209 28.53 9.28 1.65
N SER A 210 27.92 10.14 0.82
CA SER A 210 27.20 11.33 1.29
C SER A 210 25.87 11.58 0.57
N HIS A 211 25.53 10.74 -0.42
CA HIS A 211 24.32 10.86 -1.23
C HIS A 211 23.45 9.63 -1.07
N VAL A 212 22.13 9.83 -1.07
CA VAL A 212 21.14 8.75 -0.98
C VAL A 212 20.14 8.79 -2.12
N ALA A 213 19.71 7.61 -2.55
CA ALA A 213 18.63 7.42 -3.53
C ALA A 213 17.71 6.28 -3.06
N ILE A 214 16.49 6.24 -3.59
CA ILE A 214 15.61 5.07 -3.43
C ILE A 214 15.77 4.15 -4.63
N ARG A 215 15.94 2.86 -4.36
CA ARG A 215 15.71 1.79 -5.32
C ARG A 215 14.37 1.12 -5.00
N VAL A 216 13.48 1.07 -5.98
CA VAL A 216 12.23 0.32 -5.89
C VAL A 216 12.30 -0.86 -6.84
N THR A 217 12.11 -2.07 -6.33
CA THR A 217 12.10 -3.30 -7.13
C THR A 217 10.73 -3.93 -7.12
N ASN A 218 10.05 -3.88 -8.25
CA ASN A 218 8.72 -4.42 -8.44
C ASN A 218 8.77 -5.82 -9.05
N SER A 219 7.97 -6.76 -8.55
CA SER A 219 7.89 -8.12 -9.10
C SER A 219 7.01 -8.23 -10.37
N ALA A 220 6.29 -7.16 -10.71
CA ALA A 220 5.42 -7.04 -11.88
C ALA A 220 5.35 -5.57 -12.31
N ALA A 221 4.81 -5.29 -13.50
CA ALA A 221 4.61 -3.92 -13.97
C ALA A 221 3.60 -3.18 -13.08
N MET A 222 4.05 -2.13 -12.38
CA MET A 222 3.23 -1.31 -11.50
C MET A 222 3.65 0.15 -11.62
N LEU A 223 2.68 1.07 -11.59
CA LEU A 223 2.99 2.50 -11.50
C LEU A 223 3.65 2.78 -10.15
N THR A 224 4.80 3.44 -10.16
CA THR A 224 5.62 3.66 -8.96
C THR A 224 6.19 5.06 -9.00
N GLY A 225 6.00 5.80 -7.92
CA GLY A 225 6.62 7.10 -7.70
C GLY A 225 7.13 7.21 -6.27
N ALA A 226 8.08 8.10 -6.04
CA ALA A 226 8.59 8.34 -4.69
C ALA A 226 8.88 9.82 -4.45
N SER A 227 8.60 10.27 -3.24
CA SER A 227 8.99 11.57 -2.72
C SER A 227 10.06 11.38 -1.64
N LEU A 228 10.99 12.32 -1.56
CA LEU A 228 12.02 12.36 -0.53
C LEU A 228 11.77 13.57 0.36
N VAL A 229 11.71 13.35 1.67
CA VAL A 229 11.74 14.40 2.68
C VAL A 229 13.10 14.35 3.38
N ARG A 230 13.88 15.42 3.27
CA ARG A 230 15.16 15.57 3.97
C ARG A 230 15.05 16.63 5.07
N GLY A 231 15.62 16.34 6.24
CA GLY A 231 15.58 17.27 7.37
C GLY A 231 16.10 16.70 8.67
N ASN A 232 15.85 17.46 9.74
CA ASN A 232 16.12 17.06 11.13
C ASN A 232 14.80 16.85 11.88
N GLY A 233 13.87 16.11 11.27
CA GLY A 233 12.54 15.88 11.82
C GLY A 233 12.64 15.22 13.20
N ARG A 234 12.00 15.84 14.20
CA ARG A 234 11.95 15.32 15.57
C ARG A 234 10.96 14.16 15.75
N TYR A 235 9.97 14.06 14.88
CA TYR A 235 8.87 13.09 14.98
C TYR A 235 8.67 12.34 13.67
N THR A 236 8.42 11.03 13.76
CA THR A 236 8.04 10.18 12.63
C THR A 236 6.59 10.49 12.22
N PRO A 237 6.25 10.46 10.92
CA PRO A 237 4.87 10.63 10.46
C PRO A 237 3.92 9.59 11.08
N THR A 238 2.67 9.98 11.35
CA THR A 238 1.61 9.11 11.89
C THR A 238 0.88 8.28 10.83
N GLN A 239 1.37 8.31 9.59
CA GLN A 239 0.78 7.64 8.44
C GLN A 239 0.83 6.11 8.60
N VAL A 240 -0.31 5.43 8.51
CA VAL A 240 -0.34 3.97 8.37
C VAL A 240 0.03 3.62 6.92
N VAL A 241 0.98 2.69 6.77
CA VAL A 241 1.55 2.30 5.48
C VAL A 241 1.62 0.77 5.34
N ALA A 242 1.73 0.31 4.09
CA ALA A 242 1.84 -1.10 3.76
C ALA A 242 3.17 -1.72 4.21
N ALA A 243 4.24 -0.91 4.20
CA ALA A 243 5.53 -1.31 4.74
C ALA A 243 6.33 -0.07 5.18
N SER A 244 7.05 -0.22 6.28
CA SER A 244 7.92 0.83 6.80
C SER A 244 9.23 0.25 7.31
N LYS A 245 10.32 0.95 7.06
CA LYS A 245 11.59 0.71 7.76
C LYS A 245 12.18 2.04 8.18
N ALA A 246 12.57 2.15 9.45
CA ALA A 246 13.41 3.25 9.91
C ALA A 246 14.71 2.66 10.44
N ASP A 247 15.82 3.33 10.14
CA ASP A 247 17.07 3.06 10.83
C ASP A 247 16.95 3.55 12.27
N VAL A 248 16.75 2.61 13.18
CA VAL A 248 16.78 2.86 14.63
C VAL A 248 18.09 2.25 15.12
N LEU A 249 18.90 3.04 15.84
CA LEU A 249 19.97 2.45 16.65
C LEU A 249 19.33 1.40 17.58
N PRO A 250 19.91 0.21 17.71
CA PRO A 250 19.39 -0.83 18.60
C PRO A 250 19.28 -0.34 20.06
#